data_AF-A0ABD0B8Y3-F1
#
_entry.id   AF-A0ABD0B8Y3-F1
#
_cell.length_a   1.000
_cell.length_b   1.000
_cell.length_c   1.000
_cell.angle_alpha   90.00
_cell.angle_beta   90.00
_cell.angle_gamma   90.00
#
_symmetry.space_group_name_H-M   'P 1'
#
loop_
_entity.id
_entity.type
_entity.pdbx_description
1 polymer ?
#
loop_
_entity_poly.entity_id
_entity_poly.type
_entity_poly.pdbx_seq_one_letter_code
_entity_poly.pdbx_strand_id
1 'polypeptide(L)'
;MKIKELNFFEDYLMTVQFELDGDEYVGSLVIGKSKAPTLQINTNNPAILFDERRFISSPITCKEVGTGKVYRLHDSSLWRGIIYSEFVESIIMDAENHDFYDIIEISLTGISEQCESWRTYELSQDEFKRELGVDKFSIEFSFKGNGYTINNTRNVSVEQIGLAEQVIKIQDGFVIKKINAGFSLNETKDLAQEIRNLFSLIFGGALSIRSIYLSSSLKKGFYSSLIFPCITYNQNPMGRVRQAICDFSNIFRWQLWDTIFNNYFSKKSFRDIWCRIVPSLSDKLIGYWEHNILSVVVTLEMYCELTSKGHGHKLNSAQFKALKEQLTEVLTNFEKTEELSVDDISLIHNLAGAIKHLKNTSHATLQNKYDFLMEHTSLQIRDVIGFSEVDFNIIKKLRNSVAHGTIYKAVEEGEITKELEIKDKLLVLLMYFVFNELGFSDIQIAQLFDRTRNEIIMRAGLNEKARDRITGNAKFITLAGMASIDGLKYHQPIVILYNQDDDEYHLDDRLTHKTQNEWHNSGFSDVRDFVKSLISKDQYSKLEYLNKIYLVLQGQEHLFMGAILLTK
;
A
#
# COMPACT_ATOMS: atom_id res chain seq x y z
N MET A 1 16.52 -14.65 30.69
CA MET A 1 16.13 -15.91 30.04
C MET A 1 15.44 -15.55 28.73
N LYS A 2 16.06 -15.85 27.58
CA LYS A 2 15.49 -15.55 26.26
C LYS A 2 14.38 -16.55 25.98
N ILE A 3 13.14 -16.14 26.18
CA ILE A 3 11.97 -16.92 25.80
C ILE A 3 11.98 -16.91 24.27
N LYS A 4 12.11 -18.09 23.64
CA LYS A 4 12.08 -18.18 22.18
C LYS A 4 10.62 -18.13 21.74
N GLU A 5 10.26 -16.95 21.24
CA GLU A 5 8.94 -16.48 20.83
C GLU A 5 8.44 -17.21 19.57
N LEU A 6 7.13 -17.46 19.44
CA LEU A 6 6.57 -17.91 18.17
C LEU A 6 6.53 -16.76 17.16
N ASN A 7 7.18 -16.98 16.02
CA ASN A 7 7.30 -16.03 14.92
C ASN A 7 6.72 -16.61 13.63
N PHE A 8 5.95 -15.79 12.89
CA PHE A 8 5.30 -16.21 11.63
C PHE A 8 6.29 -16.56 10.50
N PHE A 9 7.57 -16.25 10.67
CA PHE A 9 8.64 -16.49 9.70
C PHE A 9 9.56 -17.66 10.01
N GLU A 10 9.38 -18.32 11.15
CA GLU A 10 10.17 -19.48 11.55
C GLU A 10 9.35 -20.76 11.39
N ASP A 11 10.03 -21.86 11.05
CA ASP A 11 9.44 -23.19 11.07
C ASP A 11 9.76 -23.87 12.41
N TYR A 12 8.77 -24.48 13.04
CA TYR A 12 8.89 -25.18 14.31
C TYR A 12 8.46 -26.63 14.13
N LEU A 13 9.25 -27.54 14.70
CA LEU A 13 8.93 -28.96 14.84
C LEU A 13 9.24 -29.35 16.28
N MET A 14 8.20 -29.75 17.02
CA MET A 14 8.29 -30.05 18.44
C MET A 14 7.66 -31.40 18.72
N THR A 15 8.32 -32.23 19.52
CA THR A 15 7.70 -33.44 20.07
C THR A 15 6.92 -33.07 21.32
N VAL A 16 5.63 -33.37 21.35
CA VAL A 16 4.72 -32.95 22.42
C VAL A 16 3.95 -34.13 23.02
N GLN A 17 3.67 -34.04 24.33
CA GLN A 17 2.72 -34.88 25.05
C GLN A 17 1.40 -34.13 25.19
N PHE A 18 0.27 -34.82 24.98
CA PHE A 18 -1.05 -34.23 25.06
C PHE A 18 -2.10 -35.29 25.42
N GLU A 19 -3.24 -34.83 25.92
CA GLU A 19 -4.40 -35.68 26.20
C GLU A 19 -5.45 -35.50 25.09
N LEU A 20 -6.03 -36.61 24.63
CA LEU A 20 -7.15 -36.62 23.69
C LEU A 20 -8.16 -37.68 24.13
N ASP A 21 -9.40 -37.26 24.39
CA ASP A 21 -10.49 -38.11 24.91
C ASP A 21 -10.17 -38.90 26.19
N GLY A 22 -9.29 -38.38 27.05
CA GLY A 22 -8.87 -39.04 28.29
C GLY A 22 -7.66 -39.97 28.14
N ASP A 23 -7.17 -40.18 26.93
CA ASP A 23 -5.95 -40.95 26.67
C ASP A 23 -4.75 -40.02 26.44
N GLU A 24 -3.59 -40.39 26.99
CA GLU A 24 -2.33 -39.67 26.77
C GLU A 24 -1.63 -40.13 25.49
N TYR A 25 -1.22 -39.17 24.66
CA TYR A 25 -0.51 -39.40 23.41
C TYR A 25 0.79 -38.59 23.34
N VAL A 26 1.70 -39.09 22.49
CA VAL A 26 2.87 -38.33 22.02
C VAL A 26 2.67 -38.02 20.55
N GLY A 27 3.09 -36.84 20.11
CA GLY A 27 2.98 -36.43 18.71
C GLY A 27 4.03 -35.41 18.29
N SER A 28 3.97 -35.04 17.01
CA SER A 28 4.83 -34.02 16.42
C SER A 28 3.99 -32.80 16.04
N LEU A 29 4.16 -31.69 16.75
CA LEU A 29 3.56 -30.40 16.43
C LEU A 29 4.46 -29.67 15.42
N VAL A 30 3.91 -29.40 14.24
CA VAL A 30 4.55 -28.68 13.14
C VAL A 30 3.85 -27.35 12.94
N ILE A 31 4.63 -26.27 13.02
CA ILE A 31 4.17 -24.92 12.71
C ILE A 31 5.07 -24.40 11.60
N GLY A 32 4.50 -24.19 10.41
CA GLY A 32 5.25 -23.77 9.23
C GLY A 32 4.83 -22.40 8.71
N LYS A 33 5.77 -21.71 8.05
CA LYS A 33 5.50 -20.43 7.38
C LYS A 33 4.36 -20.54 6.35
N SER A 34 3.34 -19.69 6.49
CA SER A 34 2.14 -19.67 5.63
C SER A 34 1.41 -21.03 5.52
N LYS A 35 1.58 -21.94 6.49
CA LYS A 35 0.93 -23.25 6.51
C LYS A 35 -0.01 -23.36 7.71
N ALA A 36 -1.01 -24.22 7.58
CA ALA A 36 -1.82 -24.61 8.72
C ALA A 36 -0.95 -25.39 9.73
N PRO A 37 -0.99 -25.05 11.02
CA PRO A 37 -0.39 -25.85 12.06
C PRO A 37 -0.98 -27.26 12.10
N THR A 38 -0.14 -28.26 12.30
CA THR A 38 -0.54 -29.66 12.35
C THR A 38 0.11 -30.40 13.51
N LEU A 39 -0.65 -31.20 14.24
CA LEU A 39 -0.15 -32.15 15.22
C LEU A 39 -0.36 -33.57 14.70
N GLN A 40 0.73 -34.25 14.36
CA GLN A 40 0.71 -35.65 13.98
C GLN A 40 0.76 -36.54 15.22
N ILE A 41 -0.23 -37.42 15.40
CA ILE A 41 -0.33 -38.32 16.55
C ILE A 41 0.54 -39.56 16.30
N ASN A 42 1.45 -39.88 17.21
CA ASN A 42 2.22 -41.13 17.16
C ASN A 42 1.41 -42.22 17.86
N THR A 43 0.50 -42.85 17.11
CA THR A 43 -0.35 -43.95 17.61
C THR A 43 -0.36 -45.11 16.63
N ASN A 44 -0.57 -46.33 17.15
CA ASN A 44 -0.86 -47.53 16.36
C ASN A 44 -2.36 -47.84 16.29
N ASN A 45 -3.22 -46.98 16.86
CA ASN A 45 -4.68 -47.17 16.84
C ASN A 45 -5.22 -46.97 15.41
N PRO A 46 -5.71 -48.02 14.73
CA PRO A 46 -6.18 -47.92 13.35
C PRO A 46 -7.39 -46.99 13.18
N ALA A 47 -8.26 -46.89 14.19
CA ALA A 47 -9.44 -46.04 14.13
C ALA A 47 -9.05 -44.56 13.98
N ILE A 48 -8.11 -44.11 14.81
CA ILE A 48 -7.55 -42.75 14.76
C ILE A 48 -6.83 -42.51 13.43
N LEU A 49 -6.05 -43.49 12.96
CA LEU A 49 -5.22 -43.35 11.76
C LEU A 49 -6.00 -43.35 10.45
N PHE A 50 -7.11 -44.08 10.34
CA PHE A 50 -7.77 -44.31 9.04
C PHE A 50 -9.22 -43.84 8.98
N ASP A 51 -9.96 -43.94 10.08
CA ASP A 51 -11.43 -43.83 10.07
C ASP A 51 -11.92 -42.50 10.67
N GLU A 52 -11.23 -41.96 11.66
CA GLU A 52 -11.71 -40.80 12.42
C GLU A 52 -11.61 -39.46 11.66
N ARG A 53 -12.74 -38.74 11.69
CA ARG A 53 -12.88 -37.37 11.23
C ARG A 53 -13.86 -36.63 12.14
N ARG A 54 -13.37 -35.67 12.93
CA ARG A 54 -14.25 -34.86 13.80
C ARG A 54 -13.64 -33.51 14.15
N PHE A 55 -14.51 -32.58 14.53
CA PHE A 55 -14.13 -31.31 15.13
C PHE A 55 -13.90 -31.49 16.64
N ILE A 56 -12.89 -30.83 17.17
CA ILE A 56 -12.51 -30.86 18.59
C ILE A 56 -12.86 -29.49 19.16
N SER A 57 -13.93 -29.44 19.96
CA SER A 57 -14.49 -28.19 20.50
C SER A 57 -13.66 -27.56 21.61
N SER A 58 -12.88 -28.38 22.33
CA SER A 58 -12.08 -27.92 23.47
C SER A 58 -10.61 -27.76 23.07
N PRO A 59 -9.89 -26.76 23.60
CA PRO A 59 -8.49 -26.59 23.31
C PRO A 59 -7.65 -27.80 23.77
N ILE A 60 -6.70 -28.23 22.94
CA ILE A 60 -5.79 -29.33 23.26
C ILE A 60 -4.51 -28.74 23.86
N THR A 61 -4.21 -29.10 25.11
CA THR A 61 -2.97 -28.67 25.78
C THR A 61 -1.85 -29.66 25.46
N CYS A 62 -0.79 -29.15 24.85
CA CYS A 62 0.40 -29.87 24.46
C CYS A 62 1.59 -29.41 25.29
N LYS A 63 2.37 -30.34 25.85
CA LYS A 63 3.60 -30.07 26.58
C LYS A 63 4.80 -30.58 25.78
N GLU A 64 5.72 -29.68 25.42
CA GLU A 64 6.93 -30.04 24.70
C GLU A 64 7.84 -30.93 25.56
N VAL A 65 8.22 -32.07 24.99
CA VAL A 65 9.08 -33.06 25.65
C VAL A 65 10.48 -32.46 25.81
N GLY A 66 10.98 -32.44 27.03
CA GLY A 66 12.33 -31.98 27.37
C GLY A 66 12.42 -30.52 27.82
N THR A 67 11.69 -29.60 27.19
CA THR A 67 11.69 -28.17 27.59
C THR A 67 10.58 -27.84 28.59
N GLY A 68 9.48 -28.60 28.57
CA GLY A 68 8.29 -28.33 29.36
C GLY A 68 7.44 -27.15 28.86
N LYS A 69 7.73 -26.58 27.68
CA LYS A 69 6.91 -25.50 27.12
C LYS A 69 5.50 -25.96 26.84
N VAL A 70 4.53 -25.09 27.08
CA VAL A 70 3.11 -25.42 26.92
C VAL A 70 2.54 -24.69 25.70
N TYR A 71 1.85 -25.45 24.87
CA TYR A 71 1.11 -24.98 23.70
C TYR A 71 -0.36 -25.36 23.84
N ARG A 72 -1.26 -24.48 23.40
CA ARG A 72 -2.69 -24.79 23.29
C ARG A 72 -3.12 -24.69 21.84
N LEU A 73 -3.76 -25.75 21.36
CA LEU A 73 -4.30 -25.84 20.02
C LEU A 73 -5.80 -25.57 20.08
N HIS A 74 -6.26 -24.52 19.41
CA HIS A 74 -7.67 -24.13 19.40
C HIS A 74 -8.31 -24.39 18.04
N ASP A 75 -9.64 -24.49 18.02
CA ASP A 75 -10.46 -24.73 16.82
C ASP A 75 -9.88 -25.84 15.94
N SER A 76 -9.73 -27.03 16.54
CA SER A 76 -8.98 -28.14 15.95
C SER A 76 -9.89 -29.17 15.28
N SER A 77 -9.36 -29.84 14.26
CA SER A 77 -10.05 -30.94 13.58
C SER A 77 -9.12 -32.13 13.40
N LEU A 78 -9.58 -33.33 13.79
CA LEU A 78 -8.85 -34.57 13.59
C LEU A 78 -9.20 -35.15 12.22
N TRP A 79 -8.17 -35.50 11.46
CA TRP A 79 -8.27 -36.18 10.18
C TRP A 79 -7.15 -37.22 10.07
N ARG A 80 -7.49 -38.51 10.18
CA ARG A 80 -6.56 -39.63 9.90
C ARG A 80 -5.22 -39.51 10.64
N GLY A 81 -5.28 -39.39 11.96
CA GLY A 81 -4.10 -39.27 12.83
C GLY A 81 -3.39 -37.93 12.79
N ILE A 82 -3.93 -36.94 12.08
CA ILE A 82 -3.41 -35.57 12.05
C ILE A 82 -4.47 -34.62 12.58
N ILE A 83 -4.10 -33.81 13.58
CA ILE A 83 -4.93 -32.71 14.07
C ILE A 83 -4.50 -31.44 13.34
N TYR A 84 -5.45 -30.81 12.65
CA TYR A 84 -5.29 -29.50 12.02
C TYR A 84 -5.89 -28.45 12.94
N SER A 85 -5.09 -27.44 13.29
CA SER A 85 -5.51 -26.40 14.24
C SER A 85 -5.49 -25.04 13.56
N GLU A 86 -6.52 -24.23 13.78
CA GLU A 86 -6.56 -22.87 13.24
C GLU A 86 -5.67 -21.92 14.06
N PHE A 87 -5.52 -22.17 15.37
CA PHE A 87 -4.69 -21.35 16.24
C PHE A 87 -3.75 -22.19 17.08
N VAL A 88 -2.52 -21.71 17.22
CA VAL A 88 -1.55 -22.20 18.20
C VAL A 88 -1.18 -21.07 19.13
N GLU A 89 -1.43 -21.28 20.41
CA GLU A 89 -1.04 -20.39 21.49
C GLU A 89 0.16 -21.00 22.23
N SER A 90 1.28 -20.29 22.32
CA SER A 90 2.39 -20.67 23.20
C SER A 90 2.30 -19.87 24.49
N ILE A 91 2.21 -20.59 25.61
CA ILE A 91 2.13 -20.06 26.96
C ILE A 91 3.55 -19.67 27.40
N ILE A 92 3.76 -18.38 27.71
CA ILE A 92 5.10 -17.85 28.00
C ILE A 92 5.32 -17.67 29.50
N MET A 93 4.36 -17.09 30.25
CA MET A 93 4.49 -16.82 31.69
C MET A 93 3.14 -16.92 32.42
N ASP A 94 3.06 -17.75 33.48
CA ASP A 94 1.94 -17.90 34.42
C ASP A 94 0.53 -17.91 33.78
N ALA A 95 0.46 -18.51 32.59
CA ALA A 95 -0.65 -18.42 31.65
C ALA A 95 -1.47 -19.71 31.49
N GLU A 96 -1.07 -20.80 32.16
CA GLU A 96 -1.68 -22.14 31.97
C GLU A 96 -3.17 -22.23 32.33
N ASN A 97 -3.74 -21.24 33.03
CA ASN A 97 -5.13 -21.22 33.48
C ASN A 97 -5.86 -19.89 33.22
N HIS A 98 -5.37 -19.05 32.31
CA HIS A 98 -6.00 -17.75 32.05
C HIS A 98 -6.37 -17.60 30.58
N ASP A 99 -7.66 -17.39 30.35
CA ASP A 99 -8.25 -17.30 28.99
C ASP A 99 -8.84 -15.91 28.72
N PHE A 100 -8.48 -14.91 29.53
CA PHE A 100 -8.92 -13.54 29.36
C PHE A 100 -7.78 -12.65 28.86
N TYR A 101 -7.92 -12.16 27.64
CA TYR A 101 -6.98 -11.27 26.99
C TYR A 101 -7.70 -9.98 26.59
N ASP A 102 -7.33 -8.82 27.12
CA ASP A 102 -7.89 -7.53 26.69
C ASP A 102 -6.86 -6.63 26.01
N ILE A 103 -5.62 -7.13 25.85
CA ILE A 103 -4.52 -6.44 25.18
C ILE A 103 -3.88 -7.38 24.15
N ILE A 104 -3.70 -6.87 22.93
CA ILE A 104 -2.89 -7.51 21.89
C ILE A 104 -1.74 -6.60 21.48
N GLU A 105 -0.54 -7.16 21.35
CA GLU A 105 0.62 -6.48 20.79
C GLU A 105 0.97 -7.12 19.45
N ILE A 106 1.10 -6.29 18.42
CA ILE A 106 1.27 -6.71 17.03
C ILE A 106 2.55 -6.09 16.50
N SER A 107 3.47 -6.95 16.07
CA SER A 107 4.66 -6.52 15.36
C SER A 107 4.52 -6.86 13.89
N LEU A 108 4.78 -5.88 13.02
CA LEU A 108 4.79 -6.09 11.57
C LEU A 108 6.21 -5.91 11.01
N THR A 109 6.51 -6.58 9.90
CA THR A 109 7.73 -6.32 9.11
C THR A 109 7.77 -4.87 8.63
N GLY A 110 8.95 -4.26 8.52
CA GLY A 110 9.11 -2.94 7.90
C GLY A 110 8.78 -1.75 8.81
N ILE A 111 8.06 -1.94 9.92
CA ILE A 111 7.65 -0.82 10.81
C ILE A 111 8.86 -0.20 11.51
N SER A 112 9.74 -1.04 12.06
CA SER A 112 10.91 -0.55 12.78
C SER A 112 11.85 0.21 11.85
N GLU A 113 12.05 -0.27 10.62
CA GLU A 113 12.82 0.43 9.59
C GLU A 113 12.25 1.82 9.29
N GLN A 114 10.92 1.96 9.25
CA GLN A 114 10.27 3.26 9.03
C GLN A 114 10.41 4.19 10.24
N CYS A 115 10.27 3.69 11.48
CA CYS A 115 10.41 4.48 12.70
C CYS A 115 11.87 4.90 13.01
N GLU A 116 12.85 4.12 12.58
CA GLU A 116 14.27 4.31 12.89
C GLU A 116 15.02 5.22 11.94
N SER A 117 14.44 5.40 10.77
CA SER A 117 15.02 5.98 9.58
C SER A 117 15.58 7.40 9.66
N TRP A 118 14.92 8.27 10.42
CA TRP A 118 15.24 9.69 10.50
C TRP A 118 16.09 10.02 11.73
N ARG A 119 16.49 9.00 12.50
CA ARG A 119 17.25 9.18 13.73
C ARG A 119 18.73 9.19 13.44
N THR A 120 19.39 10.25 13.86
CA THR A 120 20.84 10.39 13.76
C THR A 120 21.53 9.78 14.97
N TYR A 121 22.75 9.32 14.74
CA TYR A 121 23.69 9.03 15.81
C TYR A 121 24.53 10.28 16.05
N GLU A 122 24.77 10.59 17.32
CA GLU A 122 25.66 11.65 17.74
C GLU A 122 26.96 11.01 18.23
N LEU A 123 28.05 11.29 17.52
CA LEU A 123 29.39 10.89 17.94
C LEU A 123 30.09 12.10 18.55
N SER A 124 30.44 12.00 19.82
CA SER A 124 31.36 12.92 20.50
C SER A 124 32.72 12.23 20.71
N GLN A 125 33.73 12.96 21.22
CA GLN A 125 35.07 12.41 21.45
C GLN A 125 35.06 11.21 22.42
N ASP A 126 34.14 11.21 23.38
CA ASP A 126 34.09 10.21 24.46
C ASP A 126 32.82 9.34 24.46
N GLU A 127 31.82 9.67 23.63
CA GLU A 127 30.51 9.03 23.71
C GLU A 127 29.82 8.90 22.35
N PHE A 128 29.20 7.74 22.13
CA PHE A 128 28.29 7.47 21.02
C PHE A 128 26.84 7.44 21.55
N LYS A 129 26.07 8.46 21.20
CA LYS A 129 24.69 8.68 21.67
C LYS A 129 23.69 8.49 20.54
N ARG A 130 22.51 8.01 20.91
CA ARG A 130 21.35 7.96 20.02
C ARG A 130 20.07 8.19 20.80
N GLU A 131 19.20 9.07 20.31
CA GLU A 131 17.88 9.26 20.88
C GLU A 131 16.95 8.08 20.53
N LEU A 132 16.41 7.43 21.57
CA LEU A 132 15.55 6.25 21.42
C LEU A 132 14.05 6.56 21.50
N GLY A 133 13.65 7.80 21.84
CA GLY A 133 12.25 8.19 22.01
C GLY A 133 11.50 8.32 20.67
N VAL A 134 10.28 7.78 20.56
CA VAL A 134 9.42 7.88 19.35
C VAL A 134 8.27 8.81 19.62
N ASP A 135 7.88 9.57 18.59
CA ASP A 135 6.57 10.20 18.55
C ASP A 135 5.49 9.15 18.83
N LYS A 136 4.55 9.47 19.71
CA LYS A 136 3.50 8.55 20.14
C LYS A 136 2.14 9.01 19.66
N PHE A 137 1.31 8.06 19.26
CA PHE A 137 -0.12 8.26 19.06
C PHE A 137 -0.92 7.33 19.97
N SER A 138 -2.14 7.75 20.29
CA SER A 138 -3.15 6.97 21.01
C SER A 138 -4.50 7.28 20.39
N ILE A 139 -5.09 6.33 19.70
CA ILE A 139 -6.33 6.55 18.94
C ILE A 139 -7.41 5.58 19.42
N GLU A 140 -8.63 6.10 19.61
CA GLU A 140 -9.81 5.27 19.83
C GLU A 140 -10.50 4.98 18.49
N PHE A 141 -10.93 3.75 18.26
CA PHE A 141 -11.66 3.37 17.05
C PHE A 141 -12.66 2.26 17.33
N SER A 142 -13.66 2.13 16.45
CA SER A 142 -14.66 1.07 16.51
C SER A 142 -14.50 0.10 15.36
N PHE A 143 -14.61 -1.20 15.63
CA PHE A 143 -14.59 -2.26 14.61
C PHE A 143 -15.58 -3.37 14.95
N LYS A 144 -16.43 -3.73 13.99
CA LYS A 144 -17.50 -4.74 14.13
C LYS A 144 -18.38 -4.54 15.38
N GLY A 145 -18.64 -3.29 15.76
CA GLY A 145 -19.49 -2.93 16.90
C GLY A 145 -18.78 -2.87 18.26
N ASN A 146 -17.49 -3.21 18.33
CA ASN A 146 -16.69 -3.10 19.55
C ASN A 146 -15.78 -1.87 19.49
N GLY A 147 -15.46 -1.30 20.66
CA GLY A 147 -14.53 -0.19 20.81
C GLY A 147 -13.13 -0.65 21.24
N TYR A 148 -12.10 0.02 20.72
CA TYR A 148 -10.70 -0.29 20.98
C TYR A 148 -9.88 0.99 21.10
N THR A 149 -8.72 0.88 21.75
CA THR A 149 -7.65 1.89 21.68
C THR A 149 -6.41 1.28 21.05
N ILE A 150 -5.69 2.03 20.23
CA ILE A 150 -4.41 1.61 19.62
C ILE A 150 -3.33 2.64 19.87
N ASN A 151 -2.13 2.15 20.20
CA ASN A 151 -0.94 2.95 20.45
C ASN A 151 0.25 2.33 19.73
N ASN A 152 1.20 3.13 19.28
CA ASN A 152 2.51 2.61 18.88
C ASN A 152 3.37 2.30 20.10
N THR A 153 4.17 1.25 20.01
CA THR A 153 5.10 0.82 21.04
C THR A 153 6.50 0.64 20.49
N ARG A 154 7.47 0.73 21.41
CA ARG A 154 8.88 0.50 21.13
C ARG A 154 9.50 -0.32 22.24
N ASN A 155 10.10 -1.44 21.85
CA ASN A 155 10.91 -2.29 22.70
C ASN A 155 12.37 -2.18 22.27
N VAL A 156 13.25 -1.84 23.20
CA VAL A 156 14.70 -1.79 22.98
C VAL A 156 15.36 -2.81 23.89
N SER A 157 16.16 -3.69 23.30
CA SER A 157 17.01 -4.60 24.06
C SER A 157 18.47 -4.44 23.63
N VAL A 158 19.38 -4.58 24.59
CA VAL A 158 20.81 -4.51 24.37
C VAL A 158 21.40 -5.87 24.72
N GLU A 159 22.04 -6.50 23.75
CA GLU A 159 22.72 -7.77 23.90
C GLU A 159 24.23 -7.54 23.81
N GLN A 160 24.95 -7.82 24.90
CA GLN A 160 26.41 -7.80 24.89
C GLN A 160 26.93 -9.11 24.29
N ILE A 161 27.57 -9.04 23.13
CA ILE A 161 28.11 -10.20 22.42
C ILE A 161 29.59 -10.40 22.74
N GLY A 162 30.29 -9.34 23.13
CA GLY A 162 31.69 -9.38 23.57
C GLY A 162 32.03 -8.24 24.54
N LEU A 163 33.31 -8.15 24.93
CA LEU A 163 33.78 -7.11 25.86
C LEU A 163 33.59 -5.68 25.33
N ALA A 164 33.65 -5.51 24.00
CA ALA A 164 33.51 -4.21 23.33
C ALA A 164 32.38 -4.18 22.28
N GLU A 165 31.59 -5.26 22.16
CA GLU A 165 30.55 -5.38 21.12
C GLU A 165 29.17 -5.52 21.76
N GLN A 166 28.29 -4.58 21.42
CA GLN A 166 26.90 -4.54 21.84
C GLN A 166 26.00 -4.51 20.62
N VAL A 167 24.97 -5.34 20.63
CA VAL A 167 23.90 -5.32 19.62
C VAL A 167 22.65 -4.74 20.25
N ILE A 168 22.22 -3.61 19.70
CA ILE A 168 20.96 -2.97 20.07
C ILE A 168 19.88 -3.50 19.12
N LYS A 169 18.85 -4.15 19.68
CA LYS A 169 17.68 -4.60 18.92
C LYS A 169 16.51 -3.69 19.26
N ILE A 170 15.95 -3.07 18.23
CA ILE A 170 14.80 -2.17 18.33
C ILE A 170 13.65 -2.85 17.60
N GLN A 171 12.52 -2.95 18.30
CA GLN A 171 11.28 -3.50 17.76
C GLN A 171 10.16 -2.52 18.03
N ASP A 172 9.64 -1.96 16.95
CA ASP A 172 8.45 -1.12 16.95
C ASP A 172 7.21 -1.95 16.60
N GLY A 173 6.09 -1.65 17.24
CA GLY A 173 4.84 -2.37 17.08
C GLY A 173 3.63 -1.56 17.47
N PHE A 174 2.50 -2.23 17.60
CA PHE A 174 1.22 -1.65 17.98
C PHE A 174 0.62 -2.41 19.14
N VAL A 175 0.13 -1.69 20.14
CA VAL A 175 -0.67 -2.26 21.23
C VAL A 175 -2.11 -1.83 21.07
N ILE A 176 -3.00 -2.81 20.96
CA ILE A 176 -4.44 -2.60 20.91
C ILE A 176 -5.05 -3.11 22.21
N LYS A 177 -5.86 -2.27 22.85
CA LYS A 177 -6.64 -2.64 24.02
C LYS A 177 -8.13 -2.63 23.67
N LYS A 178 -8.85 -3.70 24.03
CA LYS A 178 -10.31 -3.73 23.90
C LYS A 178 -10.97 -3.00 25.07
N ILE A 179 -11.99 -2.20 24.77
CA ILE A 179 -12.71 -1.44 25.79
C ILE A 179 -13.74 -2.36 26.45
N ASN A 180 -13.64 -2.52 27.78
CA ASN A 180 -14.61 -3.22 28.65
C ASN A 180 -14.86 -4.71 28.35
N ALA A 181 -13.98 -5.42 27.63
CA ALA A 181 -14.13 -6.84 27.33
C ALA A 181 -12.81 -7.51 26.94
N GLY A 182 -12.79 -8.85 26.90
CA GLY A 182 -11.70 -9.64 26.35
C GLY A 182 -11.87 -9.91 24.84
N PHE A 183 -10.77 -10.22 24.19
CA PHE A 183 -10.68 -10.65 22.79
C PHE A 183 -11.04 -12.12 22.64
N SER A 184 -11.71 -12.44 21.54
CA SER A 184 -11.66 -13.81 20.99
C SER A 184 -10.43 -13.99 20.09
N LEU A 185 -10.04 -15.24 19.83
CA LEU A 185 -8.92 -15.53 18.91
C LEU A 185 -9.22 -15.09 17.47
N ASN A 186 -10.46 -15.28 17.00
CA ASN A 186 -10.91 -14.81 15.69
C ASN A 186 -10.88 -13.27 15.58
N GLU A 187 -11.33 -12.57 16.61
CA GLU A 187 -11.26 -11.10 16.67
C GLU A 187 -9.80 -10.60 16.67
N THR A 188 -8.91 -11.30 17.38
CA THR A 188 -7.47 -11.01 17.37
C THR A 188 -6.87 -11.17 15.98
N LYS A 189 -7.18 -12.28 15.30
CA LYS A 189 -6.75 -12.54 13.92
C LYS A 189 -7.25 -11.47 12.96
N ASP A 190 -8.54 -11.14 13.02
CA ASP A 190 -9.15 -10.12 12.18
C ASP A 190 -8.46 -8.76 12.38
N LEU A 191 -8.33 -8.30 13.63
CA LEU A 191 -7.65 -7.03 13.93
C LEU A 191 -6.20 -7.04 13.44
N ALA A 192 -5.45 -8.12 13.66
CA ALA A 192 -4.07 -8.18 13.20
C ALA A 192 -3.94 -8.11 11.68
N GLN A 193 -4.87 -8.74 10.95
CA GLN A 193 -4.92 -8.63 9.49
C GLN A 193 -5.32 -7.22 9.03
N GLU A 194 -6.27 -6.57 9.71
CA GLU A 194 -6.67 -5.19 9.42
C GLU A 194 -5.53 -4.20 9.64
N ILE A 195 -4.79 -4.32 10.76
CA ILE A 195 -3.63 -3.48 11.02
C ILE A 195 -2.53 -3.72 10.00
N ARG A 196 -2.24 -4.98 9.66
CA ARG A 196 -1.30 -5.31 8.58
C ARG A 196 -1.71 -4.65 7.26
N ASN A 197 -2.98 -4.74 6.89
CA ASN A 197 -3.48 -4.18 5.63
C ASN A 197 -3.41 -2.65 5.63
N LEU A 198 -3.86 -1.98 6.70
CA LEU A 198 -3.77 -0.52 6.85
C LEU A 198 -2.34 -0.01 6.63
N PHE A 199 -1.37 -0.57 7.36
CA PHE A 199 0.01 -0.11 7.25
C PHE A 199 0.66 -0.52 5.93
N SER A 200 0.27 -1.64 5.33
CA SER A 200 0.72 -1.98 3.97
C SER A 200 0.27 -0.96 2.94
N LEU A 201 -0.97 -0.48 3.05
CA LEU A 201 -1.52 0.56 2.19
C LEU A 201 -0.86 1.92 2.45
N ILE A 202 -0.64 2.31 3.71
CA ILE A 202 0.03 3.57 4.04
C ILE A 202 1.46 3.60 3.48
N PHE A 203 2.23 2.53 3.69
CA PHE A 203 3.63 2.52 3.26
C PHE A 203 3.82 2.14 1.80
N GLY A 204 2.81 1.58 1.13
CA GLY A 204 2.96 1.11 -0.25
C GLY A 204 3.87 -0.11 -0.37
N GLY A 205 3.89 -0.98 0.64
CA GLY A 205 4.66 -2.22 0.66
C GLY A 205 3.88 -3.34 1.37
N ALA A 206 3.95 -4.56 0.85
CA ALA A 206 3.22 -5.70 1.41
C ALA A 206 3.81 -6.16 2.76
N LEU A 207 3.28 -5.65 3.88
CA LEU A 207 3.76 -6.01 5.21
C LEU A 207 3.20 -7.36 5.66
N SER A 208 3.93 -8.03 6.55
CA SER A 208 3.51 -9.27 7.20
C SER A 208 3.46 -9.10 8.71
N ILE A 209 2.59 -9.87 9.34
CA ILE A 209 2.63 -10.06 10.80
C ILE A 209 3.91 -10.82 11.13
N ARG A 210 4.71 -10.29 12.05
CA ARG A 210 5.94 -10.91 12.54
C ARG A 210 5.67 -11.74 13.80
N SER A 211 4.97 -11.13 14.75
CA SER A 211 4.54 -11.76 16.00
C SER A 211 3.28 -11.09 16.55
N ILE A 212 2.55 -11.84 17.36
CA ILE A 212 1.38 -11.37 18.11
C ILE A 212 1.54 -11.86 19.56
N TYR A 213 1.41 -10.93 20.50
CA TYR A 213 1.30 -11.24 21.92
C TYR A 213 -0.08 -10.93 22.44
N LEU A 214 -0.56 -11.79 23.33
CA LEU A 214 -1.78 -11.62 24.08
C LEU A 214 -1.40 -11.39 25.54
N SER A 215 -2.02 -10.39 26.17
CA SER A 215 -1.84 -10.12 27.60
C SER A 215 -3.14 -9.60 28.23
N SER A 216 -3.12 -9.47 29.55
CA SER A 216 -4.26 -9.07 30.36
C SER A 216 -3.90 -7.86 31.21
N SER A 217 -4.72 -6.82 31.17
CA SER A 217 -4.58 -5.66 32.06
C SER A 217 -4.91 -6.01 33.52
N LEU A 218 -5.63 -7.11 33.75
CA LEU A 218 -6.02 -7.58 35.08
C LEU A 218 -4.89 -8.31 35.81
N LYS A 219 -3.94 -8.91 35.09
CA LYS A 219 -2.84 -9.69 35.68
C LYS A 219 -1.51 -9.35 35.00
N LYS A 220 -0.66 -8.61 35.69
CA LYS A 220 0.71 -8.31 35.23
C LYS A 220 1.54 -9.58 35.17
N GLY A 221 2.43 -9.66 34.17
CA GLY A 221 3.34 -10.80 34.00
C GLY A 221 2.75 -11.99 33.23
N PHE A 222 1.54 -11.85 32.70
CA PHE A 222 0.87 -12.86 31.89
C PHE A 222 1.01 -12.55 30.40
N TYR A 223 1.62 -13.48 29.66
CA TYR A 223 1.88 -13.34 28.22
C TYR A 223 1.73 -14.69 27.52
N SER A 224 1.13 -14.63 26.34
CA SER A 224 1.07 -15.74 25.39
C SER A 224 1.38 -15.22 23.99
N SER A 225 2.01 -16.03 23.14
CA SER A 225 2.16 -15.70 21.72
C SER A 225 1.19 -16.51 20.88
N LEU A 226 0.60 -15.89 19.85
CA LEU A 226 -0.41 -16.50 19.00
C LEU A 226 0.09 -16.66 17.56
N ILE A 227 -0.08 -17.85 16.98
CA ILE A 227 0.07 -18.13 15.55
C ILE A 227 -1.25 -18.64 14.98
N PHE A 228 -1.53 -18.24 13.73
CA PHE A 228 -2.61 -18.75 12.90
C PHE A 228 -2.20 -18.75 11.41
N PRO A 229 -2.88 -19.49 10.53
CA PRO A 229 -2.63 -19.44 9.09
C PRO A 229 -2.75 -18.02 8.56
N CYS A 230 -1.64 -17.48 8.06
CA CYS A 230 -1.59 -16.13 7.49
C CYS A 230 -0.55 -16.07 6.36
N ILE A 231 -0.85 -15.26 5.34
CA ILE A 231 0.11 -14.98 4.26
C ILE A 231 1.27 -14.17 4.83
N THR A 232 2.49 -14.67 4.62
CA THR A 232 3.73 -13.95 4.90
C THR A 232 4.44 -13.55 3.60
N TYR A 233 4.69 -12.26 3.42
CA TYR A 233 5.45 -11.67 2.33
C TYR A 233 6.96 -11.64 2.66
N ASN A 234 7.70 -10.68 2.10
CA ASN A 234 9.11 -10.48 2.39
C ASN A 234 9.30 -10.03 3.86
N GLN A 235 10.35 -10.51 4.54
CA GLN A 235 10.71 -10.05 5.89
C GLN A 235 11.12 -8.57 5.87
N ASN A 236 11.70 -8.11 4.75
CA ASN A 236 12.15 -6.73 4.55
C ASN A 236 11.43 -6.14 3.33
N PRO A 237 10.13 -5.80 3.42
CA PRO A 237 9.32 -5.39 2.27
C PRO A 237 9.69 -4.02 1.69
N MET A 238 10.49 -3.22 2.41
CA MET A 238 10.88 -1.87 2.03
C MET A 238 12.33 -1.64 2.45
N GLY A 239 13.26 -2.52 2.05
CA GLY A 239 14.65 -2.62 2.56
C GLY A 239 15.41 -1.30 2.86
N ARG A 240 14.99 -0.14 2.34
CA ARG A 240 15.32 1.19 2.86
C ARG A 240 14.08 2.08 3.06
N VAL A 241 14.23 3.04 3.97
CA VAL A 241 13.19 3.97 4.43
C VAL A 241 12.47 4.69 3.30
N ARG A 242 13.24 5.33 2.41
CA ARG A 242 12.67 6.11 1.31
C ARG A 242 11.82 5.26 0.36
N GLN A 243 11.82 3.93 0.47
CA GLN A 243 10.95 3.06 -0.33
C GLN A 243 9.50 3.02 0.17
N ALA A 244 9.18 3.59 1.33
CA ALA A 244 7.78 3.82 1.71
C ALA A 244 7.19 5.00 0.95
N ILE A 245 5.91 4.90 0.57
CA ILE A 245 5.15 6.02 -0.02
C ILE A 245 4.89 7.09 1.04
N CYS A 246 4.35 6.71 2.21
CA CYS A 246 4.08 7.62 3.32
C CYS A 246 4.80 7.17 4.59
N ASP A 247 5.89 7.85 4.98
CA ASP A 247 6.54 7.57 6.27
C ASP A 247 5.72 8.09 7.49
N PHE A 248 6.05 7.57 8.68
CA PHE A 248 5.42 7.96 9.95
C PHE A 248 5.51 9.48 10.22
N SER A 249 6.63 10.11 9.88
CA SER A 249 6.88 11.52 10.17
C SER A 249 5.90 12.45 9.43
N ASN A 250 5.52 12.10 8.20
CA ASN A 250 4.53 12.85 7.43
C ASN A 250 3.16 12.80 8.11
N ILE A 251 2.75 11.64 8.63
CA ILE A 251 1.45 11.46 9.30
C ILE A 251 1.38 12.28 10.60
N PHE A 252 2.46 12.27 11.39
CA PHE A 252 2.56 13.12 12.59
C PHE A 252 2.55 14.60 12.24
N ARG A 253 3.36 15.03 11.27
CA ARG A 253 3.43 16.44 10.83
C ARG A 253 2.07 16.96 10.34
N TRP A 254 1.28 16.11 9.70
CA TRP A 254 -0.05 16.45 9.19
C TRP A 254 -1.19 16.13 10.17
N GLN A 255 -0.89 15.57 11.35
CA GLN A 255 -1.88 15.21 12.38
C GLN A 255 -3.00 14.30 11.86
N LEU A 256 -2.67 13.32 11.02
CA LEU A 256 -3.66 12.51 10.31
C LEU A 256 -4.05 11.19 11.01
N TRP A 257 -3.45 10.83 12.14
CA TRP A 257 -3.69 9.52 12.79
C TRP A 257 -5.18 9.26 13.08
N ASP A 258 -5.87 10.20 13.73
CA ASP A 258 -7.31 10.07 14.02
C ASP A 258 -8.13 9.92 12.74
N THR A 259 -7.86 10.76 11.74
CA THR A 259 -8.58 10.73 10.45
C THR A 259 -8.37 9.40 9.72
N ILE A 260 -7.13 8.91 9.66
CA ILE A 260 -6.77 7.64 9.02
C ILE A 260 -7.50 6.48 9.67
N PHE A 261 -7.43 6.35 11.01
CA PHE A 261 -8.07 5.24 11.72
C PHE A 261 -9.59 5.30 11.61
N ASN A 262 -10.20 6.48 11.79
CA ASN A 262 -11.65 6.64 11.66
C ASN A 262 -12.14 6.31 10.25
N ASN A 263 -11.45 6.78 9.22
CA ASN A 263 -11.81 6.48 7.83
C ASN A 263 -11.59 5.02 7.47
N TYR A 264 -10.45 4.44 7.85
CA TYR A 264 -10.12 3.05 7.57
C TYR A 264 -11.13 2.09 8.18
N PHE A 265 -11.50 2.33 9.45
CA PHE A 265 -12.40 1.43 10.16
C PHE A 265 -13.88 1.64 9.83
N SER A 266 -14.29 2.82 9.35
CA SER A 266 -15.67 3.12 8.95
C SER A 266 -16.01 2.74 7.51
N LYS A 267 -15.05 2.83 6.57
CA LYS A 267 -15.30 2.58 5.15
C LYS A 267 -15.13 1.11 4.80
N LYS A 268 -16.18 0.50 4.25
CA LYS A 268 -16.17 -0.92 3.82
C LYS A 268 -15.23 -1.19 2.64
N SER A 269 -14.97 -0.19 1.80
CA SER A 269 -14.05 -0.27 0.66
C SER A 269 -12.67 -0.81 1.04
N PHE A 270 -12.15 -0.53 2.25
CA PHE A 270 -10.87 -1.08 2.68
C PHE A 270 -10.84 -2.61 2.78
N ARG A 271 -11.97 -3.22 3.13
CA ARG A 271 -12.12 -4.67 3.30
C ARG A 271 -12.65 -5.32 2.04
N ASP A 272 -13.54 -4.63 1.35
CA ASP A 272 -14.24 -5.15 0.18
C ASP A 272 -13.47 -4.89 -1.12
N ILE A 273 -12.52 -3.94 -1.15
CA ILE A 273 -11.77 -3.52 -2.35
C ILE A 273 -10.27 -3.42 -2.05
N TRP A 274 -9.85 -2.44 -1.24
CA TRP A 274 -8.44 -2.02 -1.12
C TRP A 274 -7.49 -3.07 -0.53
N CYS A 275 -7.99 -4.02 0.24
CA CYS A 275 -7.20 -5.16 0.72
C CYS A 275 -6.54 -5.95 -0.43
N ARG A 276 -7.10 -5.93 -1.65
CA ARG A 276 -6.56 -6.60 -2.86
C ARG A 276 -5.34 -5.91 -3.44
N ILE A 277 -5.08 -4.66 -3.07
CA ILE A 277 -3.87 -3.94 -3.46
C ILE A 277 -2.66 -4.52 -2.74
N VAL A 278 -2.81 -4.94 -1.48
CA VAL A 278 -1.69 -5.38 -0.62
C VAL A 278 -0.81 -6.47 -1.28
N PRO A 279 -1.36 -7.56 -1.84
CA PRO A 279 -0.55 -8.54 -2.58
C PRO A 279 0.21 -7.94 -3.77
N SER A 280 -0.37 -6.95 -4.46
CA SER A 280 0.22 -6.28 -5.63
C SER A 280 1.36 -5.33 -5.26
N LEU A 281 1.51 -5.00 -3.98
CA LEU A 281 2.64 -4.23 -3.43
C LEU A 281 3.85 -5.13 -3.08
N SER A 282 3.80 -6.43 -3.39
CA SER A 282 4.90 -7.35 -3.11
C SER A 282 5.83 -7.49 -4.31
N ASP A 283 7.14 -7.40 -4.08
CA ASP A 283 8.16 -7.62 -5.10
C ASP A 283 8.25 -9.08 -5.57
N LYS A 284 7.66 -10.02 -4.81
CA LYS A 284 7.49 -11.39 -5.27
C LYS A 284 6.30 -11.43 -6.21
N LEU A 285 6.57 -11.26 -7.50
CA LEU A 285 5.65 -11.64 -8.57
C LEU A 285 5.33 -13.14 -8.41
N ILE A 286 4.15 -13.45 -7.88
CA ILE A 286 3.66 -14.83 -7.81
C ILE A 286 2.85 -15.06 -9.08
N GLY A 287 3.38 -15.86 -10.00
CA GLY A 287 2.64 -16.33 -11.19
C GLY A 287 2.82 -15.48 -12.45
N TYR A 288 1.96 -15.73 -13.43
CA TYR A 288 1.99 -15.08 -14.74
C TYR A 288 1.68 -13.57 -14.64
N TRP A 289 2.38 -12.75 -15.43
CA TRP A 289 2.31 -11.29 -15.36
C TRP A 289 0.90 -10.77 -15.67
N GLU A 290 0.14 -11.44 -16.54
CA GLU A 290 -1.25 -11.13 -16.87
C GLU A 290 -2.15 -11.19 -15.64
N HIS A 291 -1.94 -12.15 -14.74
CA HIS A 291 -2.71 -12.27 -13.50
C HIS A 291 -2.41 -11.13 -12.53
N ASN A 292 -1.16 -10.66 -12.48
CA ASN A 292 -0.78 -9.52 -11.67
C ASN A 292 -1.46 -8.24 -12.18
N ILE A 293 -1.48 -8.02 -13.49
CA ILE A 293 -2.20 -6.88 -14.09
C ILE A 293 -3.71 -7.02 -13.85
N LEU A 294 -4.27 -8.21 -14.09
CA LEU A 294 -5.69 -8.47 -13.92
C LEU A 294 -6.16 -8.19 -12.49
N SER A 295 -5.37 -8.53 -11.46
CA SER A 295 -5.69 -8.23 -10.06
C SER A 295 -5.88 -6.73 -9.81
N VAL A 296 -4.99 -5.90 -10.38
CA VAL A 296 -5.06 -4.44 -10.28
C VAL A 296 -6.26 -3.91 -11.07
N VAL A 297 -6.51 -4.42 -12.28
CA VAL A 297 -7.65 -4.02 -13.11
C VAL A 297 -8.97 -4.38 -12.43
N VAL A 298 -9.13 -5.58 -11.89
CA VAL A 298 -10.33 -6.00 -11.14
C VAL A 298 -10.57 -5.08 -9.94
N THR A 299 -9.51 -4.67 -9.25
CA THR A 299 -9.62 -3.70 -8.15
C THR A 299 -10.15 -2.35 -8.63
N LEU A 300 -9.67 -1.85 -9.79
CA LEU A 300 -10.25 -0.67 -10.44
C LEU A 300 -11.72 -0.89 -10.79
N GLU A 301 -12.10 -2.02 -11.40
CA GLU A 301 -13.49 -2.28 -11.78
C GLU A 301 -14.44 -2.27 -10.58
N MET A 302 -14.00 -2.88 -9.46
CA MET A 302 -14.75 -2.90 -8.21
C MET A 302 -14.95 -1.49 -7.66
N TYR A 303 -13.92 -0.64 -7.74
CA TYR A 303 -14.02 0.74 -7.28
C TYR A 303 -14.91 1.59 -8.20
N CYS A 304 -14.75 1.46 -9.52
CA CYS A 304 -15.61 2.09 -10.50
C CYS A 304 -17.09 1.70 -10.31
N GLU A 305 -17.38 0.43 -10.01
CA GLU A 305 -18.74 0.00 -9.65
C GLU A 305 -19.20 0.68 -8.35
N LEU A 306 -18.38 0.68 -7.30
CA LEU A 306 -18.75 1.31 -6.02
C LEU A 306 -19.13 2.79 -6.19
N THR A 307 -18.36 3.55 -6.97
CA THR A 307 -18.57 4.99 -7.15
C THR A 307 -19.71 5.30 -8.12
N SER A 308 -19.81 4.57 -9.23
CA SER A 308 -20.83 4.82 -10.27
C SER A 308 -22.22 4.28 -9.92
N LYS A 309 -22.32 3.36 -8.95
CA LYS A 309 -23.57 2.69 -8.56
C LYS A 309 -24.61 3.69 -8.10
N GLY A 310 -25.76 3.67 -8.76
CA GLY A 310 -26.90 4.55 -8.45
C GLY A 310 -26.84 5.93 -9.11
N HIS A 311 -25.71 6.32 -9.70
CA HIS A 311 -25.52 7.65 -10.30
C HIS A 311 -25.80 7.70 -11.81
N GLY A 312 -25.88 6.55 -12.48
CA GLY A 312 -26.13 6.50 -13.92
C GLY A 312 -27.58 6.83 -14.28
N HIS A 313 -27.77 7.58 -15.37
CA HIS A 313 -29.08 7.89 -15.94
C HIS A 313 -29.83 6.60 -16.30
N LYS A 314 -31.14 6.58 -16.03
CA LYS A 314 -32.00 5.43 -16.31
C LYS A 314 -33.25 5.89 -17.04
N LEU A 315 -33.67 5.11 -18.02
CA LEU A 315 -35.02 5.23 -18.57
C LEU A 315 -36.03 4.84 -17.49
N ASN A 316 -37.26 5.35 -17.60
CA ASN A 316 -38.31 4.86 -16.71
C ASN A 316 -38.56 3.35 -16.98
N SER A 317 -38.97 2.60 -15.95
CA SER A 317 -39.04 1.14 -16.04
C SER A 317 -39.97 0.64 -17.15
N ALA A 318 -41.04 1.37 -17.45
CA ALA A 318 -41.98 1.03 -18.51
C ALA A 318 -41.36 1.27 -19.91
N GLN A 319 -40.69 2.39 -20.12
CA GLN A 319 -39.95 2.74 -21.35
C GLN A 319 -38.83 1.74 -21.61
N PHE A 320 -38.06 1.37 -20.58
CA PHE A 320 -36.98 0.40 -20.75
C PHE A 320 -37.51 -0.99 -21.09
N LYS A 321 -38.62 -1.40 -20.47
CA LYS A 321 -39.30 -2.66 -20.80
C LYS A 321 -39.81 -2.64 -22.24
N ALA A 322 -40.49 -1.57 -22.64
CA ALA A 322 -40.99 -1.39 -24.01
C ALA A 322 -39.85 -1.39 -25.03
N LEU A 323 -38.71 -0.76 -24.75
CA LEU A 323 -37.52 -0.81 -25.60
C LEU A 323 -37.01 -2.24 -25.79
N LYS A 324 -36.90 -3.02 -24.70
CA LYS A 324 -36.48 -4.43 -24.79
C LYS A 324 -37.44 -5.26 -25.64
N GLU A 325 -38.75 -5.04 -25.46
CA GLU A 325 -39.78 -5.73 -26.25
C GLU A 325 -39.67 -5.37 -27.74
N GLN A 326 -39.55 -4.09 -28.08
CA GLN A 326 -39.38 -3.63 -29.47
C GLN A 326 -38.11 -4.19 -30.12
N LEU A 327 -36.97 -4.19 -29.42
CA LEU A 327 -35.74 -4.77 -29.96
C LEU A 327 -35.84 -6.29 -30.18
N THR A 328 -36.54 -7.00 -29.28
CA THR A 328 -36.76 -8.44 -29.41
C THR A 328 -37.69 -8.74 -30.59
N GLU A 329 -38.71 -7.92 -30.80
CA GLU A 329 -39.63 -8.02 -31.93
C GLU A 329 -38.92 -7.79 -33.27
N VAL A 330 -38.01 -6.80 -33.35
CA VAL A 330 -37.18 -6.57 -34.55
C VAL A 330 -36.37 -7.81 -34.91
N LEU A 331 -35.70 -8.45 -33.94
CA LEU A 331 -34.95 -9.69 -34.19
C LEU A 331 -35.86 -10.84 -34.64
N THR A 332 -37.01 -10.99 -33.99
CA THR A 332 -37.98 -12.05 -34.33
C THR A 332 -38.55 -11.87 -35.73
N ASN A 333 -38.78 -10.63 -36.16
CA ASN A 333 -39.26 -10.33 -37.50
C ASN A 333 -38.17 -10.57 -38.55
N PHE A 334 -36.93 -10.14 -38.28
CA PHE A 334 -35.79 -10.39 -39.17
C PHE A 334 -35.57 -11.89 -39.40
N GLU A 335 -35.65 -12.71 -38.34
CA GLU A 335 -35.55 -14.17 -38.43
C GLU A 335 -36.63 -14.80 -39.33
N LYS A 336 -37.83 -14.22 -39.36
CA LYS A 336 -38.96 -14.73 -40.17
C LYS A 336 -38.92 -14.28 -41.62
N THR A 337 -38.30 -13.14 -41.91
CA THR A 337 -38.34 -12.53 -43.26
C THR A 337 -37.15 -12.92 -44.12
N GLU A 338 -36.02 -13.25 -43.52
CA GLU A 338 -34.80 -13.58 -44.24
C GLU A 338 -34.60 -15.10 -44.37
N GLU A 339 -34.03 -15.54 -45.49
CA GLU A 339 -33.56 -16.92 -45.63
C GLU A 339 -32.20 -17.06 -44.92
N LEU A 340 -32.23 -17.62 -43.72
CA LEU A 340 -31.06 -17.70 -42.83
C LEU A 340 -30.53 -19.12 -42.69
N SER A 341 -29.20 -19.25 -42.53
CA SER A 341 -28.59 -20.52 -42.17
C SER A 341 -28.85 -20.87 -40.69
N VAL A 342 -28.57 -22.11 -40.31
CA VAL A 342 -28.66 -22.56 -38.90
C VAL A 342 -27.72 -21.75 -38.00
N ASP A 343 -26.54 -21.39 -38.51
CA ASP A 343 -25.56 -20.60 -37.77
C ASP A 343 -26.04 -19.15 -37.57
N ASP A 344 -26.71 -18.57 -38.57
CA ASP A 344 -27.27 -17.22 -38.49
C ASP A 344 -28.43 -17.15 -37.48
N ILE A 345 -29.30 -18.16 -37.45
CA ILE A 345 -30.38 -18.28 -36.45
C ILE A 345 -29.79 -18.37 -35.04
N SER A 346 -28.72 -19.15 -34.86
CA SER A 346 -28.01 -19.25 -33.59
C SER A 346 -27.44 -17.89 -33.14
N LEU A 347 -26.87 -17.12 -34.07
CA LEU A 347 -26.40 -15.76 -33.81
C LEU A 347 -27.54 -14.84 -33.38
N ILE A 348 -28.70 -14.87 -34.06
CA ILE A 348 -29.88 -14.07 -33.69
C ILE A 348 -30.37 -14.41 -32.28
N HIS A 349 -30.45 -15.70 -31.94
CA HIS A 349 -30.81 -16.12 -30.58
C HIS A 349 -29.82 -15.62 -29.53
N ASN A 350 -28.51 -15.61 -29.84
CA ASN A 350 -27.50 -15.04 -28.95
C ASN A 350 -27.70 -13.52 -28.76
N LEU A 351 -28.02 -12.78 -29.82
CA LEU A 351 -28.35 -11.35 -29.73
C LEU A 351 -29.62 -11.10 -28.91
N ALA A 352 -30.66 -11.92 -29.09
CA ALA A 352 -31.88 -11.85 -28.28
C ALA A 352 -31.59 -12.13 -26.79
N GLY A 353 -30.69 -13.07 -26.51
CA GLY A 353 -30.14 -13.30 -25.17
C GLY A 353 -29.46 -12.04 -24.61
N ALA A 354 -28.60 -11.38 -25.38
CA ALA A 354 -27.92 -10.15 -24.96
C ALA A 354 -28.90 -9.01 -24.64
N ILE A 355 -29.98 -8.84 -25.43
CA ILE A 355 -31.03 -7.84 -25.17
C ILE A 355 -31.65 -8.04 -23.78
N LYS A 356 -31.95 -9.29 -23.40
CA LYS A 356 -32.50 -9.61 -22.07
C LYS A 356 -31.58 -9.14 -20.94
N HIS A 357 -30.28 -9.21 -21.14
CA HIS A 357 -29.26 -8.81 -20.17
C HIS A 357 -28.86 -7.33 -20.20
N LEU A 358 -29.44 -6.51 -21.09
CA LEU A 358 -29.20 -5.06 -21.08
C LEU A 358 -29.53 -4.46 -19.72
N LYS A 359 -28.60 -3.63 -19.21
CA LYS A 359 -28.75 -2.90 -17.95
C LYS A 359 -29.40 -1.54 -18.20
N ASN A 360 -30.39 -1.16 -17.39
CA ASN A 360 -30.99 0.17 -17.44
C ASN A 360 -30.12 1.17 -16.68
N THR A 361 -29.01 1.58 -17.28
CA THR A 361 -28.11 2.59 -16.74
C THR A 361 -27.14 3.12 -17.81
N SER A 362 -26.80 4.42 -17.76
CA SER A 362 -25.71 4.99 -18.55
C SER A 362 -24.34 4.42 -18.17
N HIS A 363 -24.17 3.82 -16.99
CA HIS A 363 -22.89 3.26 -16.50
C HIS A 363 -22.83 1.73 -16.70
N ALA A 364 -23.21 1.25 -17.89
CA ALA A 364 -23.35 -0.19 -18.15
C ALA A 364 -22.01 -0.93 -18.34
N THR A 365 -21.02 -0.27 -18.95
CA THR A 365 -19.72 -0.86 -19.31
C THR A 365 -18.62 -0.44 -18.32
N LEU A 366 -17.48 -1.12 -18.36
CA LEU A 366 -16.30 -0.69 -17.59
C LEU A 366 -15.85 0.73 -17.96
N GLN A 367 -15.86 1.07 -19.25
CA GLN A 367 -15.52 2.40 -19.75
C GLN A 367 -16.39 3.46 -19.09
N ASN A 368 -17.72 3.33 -19.18
CA ASN A 368 -18.63 4.36 -18.69
C ASN A 368 -18.50 4.60 -17.18
N LYS A 369 -18.19 3.54 -16.40
CA LYS A 369 -17.96 3.67 -14.96
C LYS A 369 -16.62 4.31 -14.65
N TYR A 370 -15.60 4.00 -15.45
CA TYR A 370 -14.29 4.62 -15.34
C TYR A 370 -14.36 6.11 -15.68
N ASP A 371 -15.02 6.48 -16.78
CA ASP A 371 -15.21 7.87 -17.18
C ASP A 371 -15.91 8.66 -16.07
N PHE A 372 -16.99 8.10 -15.49
CA PHE A 372 -17.68 8.68 -14.33
C PHE A 372 -16.74 8.88 -13.13
N LEU A 373 -15.91 7.89 -12.79
CA LEU A 373 -14.93 8.02 -11.70
C LEU A 373 -13.93 9.15 -12.00
N MET A 374 -13.41 9.20 -13.22
CA MET A 374 -12.39 10.18 -13.62
C MET A 374 -12.94 11.61 -13.71
N GLU A 375 -14.21 11.79 -14.07
CA GLU A 375 -14.91 13.09 -14.02
C GLU A 375 -14.94 13.68 -12.62
N HIS A 376 -15.04 12.84 -11.59
CA HIS A 376 -15.06 13.25 -10.18
C HIS A 376 -13.67 13.24 -9.54
N THR A 377 -12.64 12.86 -10.29
CA THR A 377 -11.25 12.84 -9.84
C THR A 377 -10.59 14.18 -10.17
N SER A 378 -9.85 14.74 -9.20
CA SER A 378 -9.14 16.01 -9.35
C SER A 378 -8.29 16.07 -10.62
N LEU A 379 -8.53 17.09 -11.47
CA LEU A 379 -7.80 17.29 -12.71
C LEU A 379 -6.29 17.39 -12.47
N GLN A 380 -5.88 18.07 -11.39
CA GLN A 380 -4.47 18.23 -11.06
C GLN A 380 -3.80 16.87 -10.79
N ILE A 381 -4.47 15.97 -10.07
CA ILE A 381 -3.94 14.63 -9.81
C ILE A 381 -3.97 13.76 -11.06
N ARG A 382 -5.01 13.88 -11.89
CA ARG A 382 -5.07 13.18 -13.18
C ARG A 382 -3.85 13.53 -14.04
N ASP A 383 -3.48 14.80 -14.07
CA ASP A 383 -2.30 15.28 -14.79
C ASP A 383 -1.00 14.76 -14.18
N VAL A 384 -0.89 14.71 -12.85
CA VAL A 384 0.27 14.15 -12.12
C VAL A 384 0.47 12.67 -12.44
N ILE A 385 -0.60 11.88 -12.36
CA ILE A 385 -0.51 10.43 -12.57
C ILE A 385 -0.35 10.11 -14.06
N GLY A 386 -1.00 10.88 -14.93
CA GLY A 386 -0.84 10.75 -16.38
C GLY A 386 -1.29 9.39 -16.92
N PHE A 387 -2.31 8.79 -16.30
CA PHE A 387 -2.93 7.55 -16.78
C PHE A 387 -3.93 7.87 -17.89
N SER A 388 -3.51 7.64 -19.13
CA SER A 388 -4.22 8.09 -20.33
C SER A 388 -5.33 7.14 -20.78
N GLU A 389 -6.18 7.59 -21.71
CA GLU A 389 -7.16 6.73 -22.37
C GLU A 389 -6.49 5.58 -23.14
N VAL A 390 -5.30 5.81 -23.70
CA VAL A 390 -4.50 4.77 -24.37
C VAL A 390 -4.10 3.70 -23.36
N ASP A 391 -3.60 4.12 -22.19
CA ASP A 391 -3.23 3.20 -21.10
C ASP A 391 -4.45 2.37 -20.63
N PHE A 392 -5.60 3.04 -20.48
CA PHE A 392 -6.87 2.37 -20.12
C PHE A 392 -7.29 1.32 -21.17
N ASN A 393 -7.19 1.65 -22.46
CA ASN A 393 -7.55 0.72 -23.52
C ASN A 393 -6.63 -0.50 -23.59
N ILE A 394 -5.34 -0.34 -23.29
CA ILE A 394 -4.37 -1.44 -23.20
C ILE A 394 -4.76 -2.42 -22.08
N ILE A 395 -5.01 -1.93 -20.86
CA ILE A 395 -5.42 -2.80 -19.74
C ILE A 395 -6.77 -3.48 -19.98
N LYS A 396 -7.70 -2.78 -20.61
CA LYS A 396 -9.04 -3.29 -20.94
C LYS A 396 -8.95 -4.40 -21.98
N LYS A 397 -8.08 -4.24 -22.98
CA LYS A 397 -7.80 -5.28 -23.98
C LYS A 397 -7.18 -6.51 -23.30
N LEU A 398 -6.20 -6.34 -22.43
CA LEU A 398 -5.60 -7.44 -21.68
C LEU A 398 -6.65 -8.19 -20.84
N ARG A 399 -7.44 -7.45 -20.05
CA ARG A 399 -8.52 -8.02 -19.24
C ARG A 399 -9.51 -8.81 -20.08
N ASN A 400 -9.95 -8.25 -21.20
CA ASN A 400 -10.88 -8.93 -22.10
C ASN A 400 -10.24 -10.18 -22.72
N SER A 401 -8.97 -10.11 -23.11
CA SER A 401 -8.26 -11.26 -23.66
C SER A 401 -8.21 -12.42 -22.67
N VAL A 402 -7.83 -12.14 -21.41
CA VAL A 402 -7.78 -13.14 -20.34
C VAL A 402 -9.18 -13.68 -20.01
N ALA A 403 -10.18 -12.80 -19.90
CA ALA A 403 -11.56 -13.20 -19.59
C ALA A 403 -12.21 -14.07 -20.67
N HIS A 404 -11.79 -13.92 -21.93
CA HIS A 404 -12.27 -14.71 -23.06
C HIS A 404 -11.34 -15.88 -23.44
N GLY A 405 -10.28 -16.13 -22.67
CA GLY A 405 -9.32 -17.22 -22.94
C GLY A 405 -8.56 -17.06 -24.26
N THR A 406 -8.43 -15.83 -24.76
CA THR A 406 -7.71 -15.50 -25.99
C THR A 406 -6.29 -15.06 -25.68
N ILE A 407 -5.36 -15.36 -26.59
CA ILE A 407 -3.96 -14.95 -26.45
C ILE A 407 -3.88 -13.43 -26.55
N TYR A 408 -3.42 -12.78 -25.48
CA TYR A 408 -3.09 -11.37 -25.52
C TYR A 408 -1.79 -11.16 -26.31
N LYS A 409 -1.83 -10.24 -27.27
CA LYS A 409 -0.62 -9.77 -27.96
C LYS A 409 -0.14 -8.51 -27.25
N ALA A 410 1.09 -8.58 -26.74
CA ALA A 410 1.76 -7.43 -26.14
C ALA A 410 1.82 -6.24 -27.10
N VAL A 411 1.92 -5.04 -26.55
CA VAL A 411 2.04 -3.79 -27.33
C VAL A 411 3.25 -3.86 -28.24
N GLU A 412 4.36 -4.39 -27.73
CA GLU A 412 5.58 -4.66 -28.47
C GLU A 412 5.84 -6.17 -28.48
N GLU A 413 6.12 -6.72 -29.66
CA GLU A 413 6.26 -8.18 -29.80
C GLU A 413 7.47 -8.69 -29.00
N GLY A 414 7.21 -9.56 -28.03
CA GLY A 414 8.25 -10.14 -27.16
C GLY A 414 8.63 -9.30 -25.94
N GLU A 415 8.03 -8.12 -25.75
CA GLU A 415 8.33 -7.22 -24.62
C GLU A 415 7.05 -6.82 -23.86
N ILE A 416 7.10 -6.90 -22.54
CA ILE A 416 5.96 -6.55 -21.64
C ILE A 416 6.22 -5.31 -20.80
N THR A 417 7.32 -4.57 -21.07
CA THR A 417 7.74 -3.42 -20.28
C THR A 417 6.64 -2.36 -20.24
N LYS A 418 5.94 -2.13 -21.36
CA LYS A 418 4.88 -1.14 -21.43
C LYS A 418 3.69 -1.51 -20.56
N GLU A 419 3.27 -2.77 -20.56
CA GLU A 419 2.18 -3.27 -19.74
C GLU A 419 2.52 -3.21 -18.24
N LEU A 420 3.78 -3.49 -17.87
CA LEU A 420 4.25 -3.36 -16.49
C LEU A 420 4.30 -1.90 -16.03
N GLU A 421 4.76 -0.97 -16.88
CA GLU A 421 4.72 0.48 -16.62
C GLU A 421 3.27 0.96 -16.42
N ILE A 422 2.36 0.57 -17.31
CA ILE A 422 0.94 0.90 -17.23
C ILE A 422 0.31 0.32 -15.96
N LYS A 423 0.68 -0.91 -15.58
CA LYS A 423 0.22 -1.53 -14.33
C LYS A 423 0.70 -0.74 -13.11
N ASP A 424 1.98 -0.36 -13.06
CA ASP A 424 2.51 0.44 -11.94
C ASP A 424 1.83 1.81 -11.89
N LYS A 425 1.60 2.46 -13.04
CA LYS A 425 0.84 3.72 -13.13
C LYS A 425 -0.62 3.58 -12.67
N LEU A 426 -1.30 2.51 -13.06
CA LEU A 426 -2.64 2.19 -12.56
C LEU A 426 -2.62 1.95 -11.04
N LEU A 427 -1.60 1.28 -10.52
CA LEU A 427 -1.44 1.05 -9.09
C LEU A 427 -1.26 2.36 -8.34
N VAL A 428 -0.52 3.34 -8.89
CA VAL A 428 -0.44 4.70 -8.34
C VAL A 428 -1.81 5.37 -8.30
N LEU A 429 -2.62 5.24 -9.35
CA LEU A 429 -3.99 5.76 -9.38
C LEU A 429 -4.87 5.14 -8.28
N LEU A 430 -4.79 3.82 -8.08
CA LEU A 430 -5.50 3.15 -7.00
C LEU A 430 -5.00 3.59 -5.62
N MET A 431 -3.68 3.73 -5.46
CA MET A 431 -3.08 4.25 -4.22
C MET A 431 -3.53 5.68 -3.93
N TYR A 432 -3.68 6.53 -4.94
CA TYR A 432 -4.29 7.86 -4.77
C TYR A 432 -5.70 7.74 -4.18
N PHE A 433 -6.56 6.88 -4.71
CA PHE A 433 -7.91 6.70 -4.17
C PHE A 433 -7.90 6.15 -2.74
N VAL A 434 -6.97 5.24 -2.42
CA VAL A 434 -6.75 4.75 -1.06
C VAL A 434 -6.39 5.91 -0.13
N PHE A 435 -5.40 6.75 -0.47
CA PHE A 435 -5.00 7.89 0.37
C PHE A 435 -6.10 8.93 0.49
N ASN A 436 -6.82 9.23 -0.60
CA ASN A 436 -7.97 10.12 -0.56
C ASN A 436 -9.06 9.58 0.38
N GLU A 437 -9.34 8.28 0.35
CA GLU A 437 -10.29 7.67 1.29
C GLU A 437 -9.79 7.62 2.73
N LEU A 438 -8.48 7.52 2.96
CA LEU A 438 -7.86 7.67 4.28
C LEU A 438 -7.92 9.12 4.80
N GLY A 439 -8.16 10.10 3.93
CA GLY A 439 -8.36 11.51 4.28
C GLY A 439 -7.18 12.42 3.96
N PHE A 440 -6.24 12.00 3.12
CA PHE A 440 -5.16 12.85 2.63
C PHE A 440 -5.69 13.79 1.53
N SER A 441 -5.18 15.02 1.50
CA SER A 441 -5.48 15.97 0.41
C SER A 441 -4.64 15.69 -0.84
N ASP A 442 -5.09 16.18 -2.00
CA ASP A 442 -4.35 16.07 -3.26
C ASP A 442 -2.90 16.60 -3.14
N ILE A 443 -2.70 17.73 -2.46
CA ILE A 443 -1.36 18.32 -2.25
C ILE A 443 -0.50 17.38 -1.41
N GLN A 444 -1.04 16.82 -0.32
CA GLN A 444 -0.31 15.88 0.52
C GLN A 444 0.10 14.62 -0.28
N ILE A 445 -0.83 14.07 -1.07
CA ILE A 445 -0.55 12.87 -1.88
C ILE A 445 0.52 13.17 -2.94
N ALA A 446 0.44 14.30 -3.63
CA ALA A 446 1.45 14.72 -4.59
C ALA A 446 2.84 14.90 -3.94
N GLN A 447 2.90 15.43 -2.71
CA GLN A 447 4.14 15.54 -1.93
C GLN A 447 4.71 14.17 -1.55
N LEU A 448 3.87 13.17 -1.26
CA LEU A 448 4.31 11.80 -1.01
C LEU A 448 4.93 11.17 -2.26
N PHE A 449 4.27 11.30 -3.41
CA PHE A 449 4.77 10.78 -4.70
C PHE A 449 6.07 11.45 -5.17
N ASP A 450 6.35 12.67 -4.71
CA ASP A 450 7.59 13.38 -5.03
C ASP A 450 8.81 12.89 -4.23
N ARG A 451 8.62 12.63 -2.94
CA ARG A 451 9.73 12.38 -2.00
C ARG A 451 10.08 10.90 -1.86
N THR A 452 9.18 10.03 -2.29
CA THR A 452 9.37 8.58 -2.20
C THR A 452 10.33 8.04 -3.26
N ARG A 453 11.00 6.95 -2.91
CA ARG A 453 11.79 6.04 -3.75
C ARG A 453 11.13 4.67 -3.84
N ASN A 454 9.83 4.60 -3.56
CA ASN A 454 9.03 3.40 -3.79
C ASN A 454 9.10 3.02 -5.27
N GLU A 455 9.40 1.76 -5.56
CA GLU A 455 9.66 1.33 -6.93
C GLU A 455 8.43 1.44 -7.84
N ILE A 456 7.23 1.23 -7.31
CA ILE A 456 5.98 1.38 -8.07
C ILE A 456 5.84 2.83 -8.53
N ILE A 457 6.05 3.78 -7.63
CA ILE A 457 5.98 5.21 -7.94
C ILE A 457 7.07 5.61 -8.95
N MET A 458 8.29 5.10 -8.77
CA MET A 458 9.41 5.40 -9.68
C MET A 458 9.22 4.83 -11.08
N ARG A 459 8.67 3.61 -11.20
CA ARG A 459 8.43 2.95 -12.50
C ARG A 459 7.18 3.45 -13.21
N ALA A 460 6.24 4.06 -12.51
CA ALA A 460 4.99 4.57 -13.07
C ALA A 460 5.15 5.76 -14.05
N GLY A 461 6.33 6.40 -14.09
CA GLY A 461 6.59 7.49 -15.03
C GLY A 461 5.66 8.69 -14.82
N LEU A 462 5.45 9.10 -13.57
CA LEU A 462 4.55 10.21 -13.23
C LEU A 462 4.99 11.53 -13.88
N ASN A 463 4.03 12.40 -14.17
CA ASN A 463 4.27 13.72 -14.74
C ASN A 463 4.85 14.66 -13.70
N GLU A 464 6.18 14.74 -13.68
CA GLU A 464 6.95 15.57 -12.74
C GLU A 464 6.54 17.05 -12.79
N LYS A 465 6.27 17.58 -13.98
CA LYS A 465 5.86 18.99 -14.15
C LYS A 465 4.52 19.29 -13.49
N ALA A 466 3.52 18.43 -13.72
CA ALA A 466 2.23 18.57 -13.05
C ALA A 466 2.37 18.44 -11.53
N ARG A 467 3.26 17.54 -11.07
CA ARG A 467 3.55 17.34 -9.65
C ARG A 467 4.21 18.55 -9.01
N ASP A 468 5.18 19.16 -9.68
CA ASP A 468 5.84 20.38 -9.20
C ASP A 468 4.85 21.54 -9.06
N ARG A 469 3.90 21.65 -9.99
CA ARG A 469 2.86 22.69 -9.97
C ARG A 469 1.95 22.58 -8.76
N ILE A 470 1.47 21.38 -8.44
CA ILE A 470 0.57 21.17 -7.28
C ILE A 470 1.34 21.23 -5.94
N THR A 471 2.58 20.76 -5.89
CA THR A 471 3.38 20.72 -4.65
C THR A 471 4.06 22.05 -4.32
N GLY A 472 4.22 22.93 -5.32
CA GLY A 472 4.99 24.16 -5.19
C GLY A 472 6.51 23.94 -5.17
N ASN A 473 6.99 22.76 -5.59
CA ASN A 473 8.41 22.43 -5.61
C ASN A 473 9.22 23.19 -6.66
N ALA A 474 8.56 23.74 -7.69
CA ALA A 474 9.18 24.59 -8.71
C ALA A 474 8.33 25.83 -8.97
N LYS A 475 8.98 26.96 -9.25
CA LYS A 475 8.28 28.17 -9.72
C LYS A 475 8.05 28.09 -11.23
N PHE A 476 6.87 28.50 -11.67
CA PHE A 476 6.54 28.71 -13.08
C PHE A 476 6.61 30.21 -13.35
N ILE A 477 7.53 30.63 -14.21
CA ILE A 477 7.83 32.05 -14.46
C ILE A 477 7.63 32.33 -15.95
N THR A 478 6.71 33.25 -16.27
CA THR A 478 6.53 33.75 -17.63
C THR A 478 7.49 34.90 -17.88
N LEU A 479 8.34 34.77 -18.89
CA LEU A 479 9.27 35.83 -19.28
C LEU A 479 8.56 36.88 -20.14
N ALA A 480 8.82 38.15 -19.85
CA ALA A 480 8.42 39.27 -20.67
C ALA A 480 9.39 39.44 -21.86
N GLY A 481 8.84 39.80 -23.03
CA GLY A 481 9.61 40.05 -24.26
C GLY A 481 10.06 38.80 -25.04
N MET A 482 10.87 39.02 -26.08
CA MET A 482 11.47 37.96 -26.91
C MET A 482 12.81 37.52 -26.33
N ALA A 483 12.79 36.84 -25.18
CA ALA A 483 13.98 36.17 -24.67
C ALA A 483 14.27 34.92 -25.51
N SER A 484 15.52 34.71 -25.92
CA SER A 484 15.97 33.44 -26.51
C SER A 484 16.64 32.59 -25.45
N ILE A 485 16.26 31.32 -25.39
CA ILE A 485 16.89 30.31 -24.54
C ILE A 485 17.87 29.43 -25.32
N ASP A 486 18.10 29.71 -26.60
CA ASP A 486 19.00 28.93 -27.44
C ASP A 486 20.44 29.03 -26.91
N GLY A 487 21.07 27.88 -26.70
CA GLY A 487 22.44 27.79 -26.18
C GLY A 487 22.57 27.83 -24.66
N LEU A 488 21.48 27.95 -23.90
CA LEU A 488 21.51 27.84 -22.45
C LEU A 488 21.65 26.39 -21.99
N LYS A 489 22.41 26.19 -20.90
CA LYS A 489 22.61 24.88 -20.28
C LYS A 489 21.55 24.62 -19.20
N TYR A 490 20.54 23.80 -19.51
CA TYR A 490 19.40 23.52 -18.61
C TYR A 490 19.76 22.98 -17.22
N HIS A 491 20.91 22.35 -17.06
CA HIS A 491 21.37 21.79 -15.77
C HIS A 491 22.19 22.79 -14.91
N GLN A 492 22.43 24.01 -15.41
CA GLN A 492 23.22 25.02 -14.72
C GLN A 492 22.35 26.25 -14.39
N PRO A 493 22.66 26.95 -13.28
CA PRO A 493 21.87 28.09 -12.86
C PRO A 493 21.79 29.20 -13.92
N ILE A 494 20.57 29.67 -14.18
CA ILE A 494 20.31 30.89 -14.95
C ILE A 494 20.04 32.07 -14.01
N VAL A 495 20.10 33.30 -14.52
CA VAL A 495 19.82 34.53 -13.74
C VAL A 495 18.58 35.22 -14.29
N ILE A 496 17.57 35.40 -13.44
CA ILE A 496 16.30 36.03 -13.75
C ILE A 496 16.18 37.31 -12.94
N LEU A 497 15.78 38.39 -13.61
CA LEU A 497 15.43 39.66 -13.00
C LEU A 497 13.91 39.73 -12.83
N TYR A 498 13.46 40.08 -11.64
CA TYR A 498 12.08 40.42 -11.37
C TYR A 498 11.99 41.92 -11.09
N ASN A 499 11.25 42.64 -11.94
CA ASN A 499 10.98 44.06 -11.79
C ASN A 499 9.68 44.26 -11.01
N GLN A 500 9.75 44.77 -9.79
CA GLN A 500 8.56 44.97 -8.94
C GLN A 500 7.63 46.05 -9.48
N ASP A 501 8.15 47.05 -10.20
CA ASP A 501 7.35 48.17 -10.70
C ASP A 501 6.35 47.74 -11.78
N ASP A 502 6.76 46.80 -12.65
CA ASP A 502 5.98 46.33 -13.79
C ASP A 502 5.41 44.91 -13.60
N ASP A 503 5.75 44.24 -12.48
CA ASP A 503 5.43 42.82 -12.20
C ASP A 503 5.90 41.84 -13.30
N GLU A 504 7.06 42.13 -13.90
CA GLU A 504 7.61 41.37 -15.02
C GLU A 504 8.90 40.64 -14.69
N TYR A 505 9.06 39.46 -15.29
CA TYR A 505 10.28 38.66 -15.22
C TYR A 505 11.06 38.75 -16.53
N HIS A 506 12.36 39.01 -16.44
CA HIS A 506 13.27 39.13 -17.57
C HIS A 506 14.48 38.20 -17.37
N LEU A 507 14.94 37.56 -18.44
CA LEU A 507 16.18 36.79 -18.39
C LEU A 507 17.38 37.74 -18.50
N ASP A 508 18.35 37.66 -17.60
CA ASP A 508 19.62 38.39 -17.75
C ASP A 508 20.61 37.52 -18.52
N ASP A 509 20.68 37.70 -19.83
CA ASP A 509 21.55 36.91 -20.72
C ASP A 509 23.03 37.02 -20.31
N ARG A 510 23.47 38.21 -19.89
CA ARG A 510 24.88 38.48 -19.56
C ARG A 510 25.28 37.76 -18.28
N LEU A 511 24.51 37.92 -17.21
CA LEU A 511 24.76 37.26 -15.93
C LEU A 511 24.55 35.75 -16.04
N THR A 512 23.57 35.30 -16.82
CA THR A 512 23.35 33.88 -17.11
C THR A 512 24.57 33.28 -17.80
N HIS A 513 25.07 33.89 -18.87
CA HIS A 513 26.25 33.40 -19.59
C HIS A 513 27.49 33.32 -18.67
N LYS A 514 27.74 34.36 -17.87
CA LYS A 514 28.84 34.34 -16.90
C LYS A 514 28.66 33.24 -15.85
N THR A 515 27.46 33.08 -15.32
CA THR A 515 27.16 32.07 -14.31
C THR A 515 27.38 30.65 -14.85
N GLN A 516 26.94 30.37 -16.08
CA GLN A 516 27.07 29.04 -16.69
C GLN A 516 28.50 28.70 -17.13
N ASN A 517 29.31 29.69 -17.49
CA ASN A 517 30.63 29.45 -18.09
C ASN A 517 31.82 29.78 -17.17
N GLU A 518 31.67 30.68 -16.21
CA GLU A 518 32.78 31.20 -15.40
C GLU A 518 32.69 30.75 -13.93
N TRP A 519 31.51 30.42 -13.40
CA TRP A 519 31.35 30.09 -11.97
C TRP A 519 32.26 28.95 -11.50
N HIS A 520 32.31 27.83 -12.22
CA HIS A 520 33.13 26.68 -11.82
C HIS A 520 34.64 26.99 -11.74
N ASN A 521 35.11 28.02 -12.44
CA ASN A 521 36.52 28.46 -12.45
C ASN A 521 36.76 29.73 -11.62
N SER A 522 35.73 30.23 -10.95
CA SER A 522 35.77 31.53 -10.25
C SER A 522 36.34 31.47 -8.83
N GLY A 523 36.52 30.27 -8.27
CA GLY A 523 36.92 30.06 -6.88
C GLY A 523 35.79 30.17 -5.85
N PHE A 524 34.56 30.51 -6.27
CA PHE A 524 33.39 30.54 -5.39
C PHE A 524 32.72 29.16 -5.29
N SER A 525 32.56 28.64 -4.06
CA SER A 525 31.84 27.38 -3.82
C SER A 525 30.32 27.51 -3.98
N ASP A 526 29.76 28.71 -3.78
CA ASP A 526 28.34 28.99 -3.88
C ASP A 526 28.06 29.94 -5.06
N VAL A 527 27.17 29.51 -5.96
CA VAL A 527 26.78 30.30 -7.14
C VAL A 527 26.17 31.66 -6.76
N ARG A 528 25.50 31.74 -5.60
CA ARG A 528 24.91 32.99 -5.11
C ARG A 528 25.97 34.04 -4.84
N ASP A 529 27.12 33.63 -4.29
CA ASP A 529 28.20 34.54 -3.97
C ASP A 529 28.98 34.96 -5.22
N PHE A 530 29.11 34.06 -6.19
CA PHE A 530 29.60 34.40 -7.52
C PHE A 530 28.73 35.48 -8.17
N VAL A 531 27.41 35.29 -8.23
CA VAL A 531 26.50 36.30 -8.82
C VAL A 531 26.55 37.62 -8.06
N LYS A 532 26.60 37.60 -6.71
CA LYS A 532 26.79 38.82 -5.90
C LYS A 532 28.07 39.58 -6.24
N SER A 533 29.14 38.89 -6.62
CA SER A 533 30.40 39.52 -7.02
C SER A 533 30.31 40.26 -8.36
N LEU A 534 29.32 39.93 -9.19
CA LEU A 534 29.10 40.50 -10.52
C LEU A 534 28.10 41.68 -10.54
N ILE A 535 27.39 41.93 -9.44
CA ILE A 535 26.34 42.95 -9.33
C ILE A 535 26.69 44.02 -8.30
N SER A 536 26.24 45.25 -8.53
CA SER A 536 26.43 46.36 -7.58
C SER A 536 25.46 46.21 -6.39
N LYS A 537 25.95 46.42 -5.16
CA LYS A 537 25.16 46.23 -3.92
C LYS A 537 23.87 47.06 -3.85
N ASP A 538 23.77 48.14 -4.61
CA ASP A 538 22.63 49.07 -4.58
C ASP A 538 21.59 48.81 -5.67
N GLN A 539 21.79 47.81 -6.54
CA GLN A 539 20.92 47.58 -7.71
C GLN A 539 19.73 46.65 -7.47
N TYR A 540 19.75 45.84 -6.41
CA TYR A 540 18.75 44.78 -6.19
C TYR A 540 18.42 44.67 -4.70
N SER A 541 17.14 44.51 -4.40
CA SER A 541 16.62 44.41 -3.04
C SER A 541 16.72 42.99 -2.46
N LYS A 542 16.69 41.95 -3.31
CA LYS A 542 16.73 40.54 -2.87
C LYS A 542 17.41 39.63 -3.90
N LEU A 543 18.08 38.59 -3.40
CA LEU A 543 18.63 37.48 -4.18
C LEU A 543 18.13 36.16 -3.59
N GLU A 544 17.43 35.37 -4.39
CA GLU A 544 16.90 34.04 -4.03
C GLU A 544 17.47 32.98 -4.99
N TYR A 545 17.88 31.82 -4.47
CA TYR A 545 18.21 30.66 -5.30
C TYR A 545 17.03 29.69 -5.33
N LEU A 546 16.60 29.36 -6.54
CA LEU A 546 15.52 28.43 -6.83
C LEU A 546 16.14 27.16 -7.39
N ASN A 547 15.95 26.03 -6.71
CA ASN A 547 16.54 24.75 -7.14
C ASN A 547 15.99 24.28 -8.50
N LYS A 548 14.74 24.64 -8.82
CA LYS A 548 14.03 24.17 -10.01
C LYS A 548 13.00 25.22 -10.44
N ILE A 549 12.96 25.51 -11.75
CA ILE A 549 11.99 26.44 -12.33
C ILE A 549 11.51 25.96 -13.71
N TYR A 550 10.32 26.40 -14.09
CA TYR A 550 9.80 26.28 -15.45
C TYR A 550 9.65 27.68 -16.04
N LEU A 551 10.40 27.98 -17.09
CA LEU A 551 10.25 29.22 -17.86
C LEU A 551 9.18 29.06 -18.93
N VAL A 552 8.21 29.97 -18.95
CA VAL A 552 7.16 30.03 -19.98
C VAL A 552 7.56 31.04 -21.04
N LEU A 553 7.76 30.55 -22.28
CA LEU A 553 8.16 31.33 -23.45
C LEU A 553 7.20 31.03 -24.58
N GLN A 554 6.46 32.03 -25.06
CA GLN A 554 5.49 31.88 -26.17
C GLN A 554 4.50 30.71 -25.94
N GLY A 555 4.12 30.45 -24.69
CA GLY A 555 3.22 29.36 -24.30
C GLY A 555 3.88 27.98 -24.15
N GLN A 556 5.18 27.85 -24.38
CA GLN A 556 5.96 26.63 -24.11
C GLN A 556 6.70 26.73 -22.78
N GLU A 557 6.72 25.62 -22.03
CA GLU A 557 7.34 25.52 -20.71
C GLU A 557 8.67 24.78 -20.81
N HIS A 558 9.75 25.41 -20.35
CA HIS A 558 11.11 24.87 -20.38
C HIS A 558 11.66 24.71 -18.95
N LEU A 559 12.13 23.51 -18.62
CA LEU A 559 12.66 23.19 -17.30
C LEU A 559 14.13 23.58 -17.16
N PHE A 560 14.46 24.34 -16.10
CA PHE A 560 15.84 24.61 -15.70
C PHE A 560 16.11 24.14 -14.26
N MET A 561 17.27 23.51 -14.06
CA MET A 561 17.77 23.08 -12.75
C MET A 561 18.67 24.18 -12.19
N GLY A 562 18.10 25.01 -11.32
CA GLY A 562 18.77 26.16 -10.73
C GLY A 562 18.41 27.47 -11.42
N ALA A 563 18.01 28.46 -10.62
CA ALA A 563 17.92 29.86 -11.05
C ALA A 563 18.24 30.80 -9.88
N ILE A 564 18.89 31.91 -10.19
CA ILE A 564 19.08 33.02 -9.28
C ILE A 564 18.04 34.07 -9.65
N LEU A 565 17.10 34.31 -8.75
CA LEU A 565 16.09 35.36 -8.89
C LEU A 565 16.59 36.62 -8.19
N LEU A 566 16.85 37.67 -8.97
CA LEU A 566 17.20 38.99 -8.49
C LEU A 566 15.94 39.87 -8.51
N THR A 567 15.54 40.38 -7.36
CA THR A 567 14.44 41.33 -7.26
C THR A 567 14.99 42.74 -7.32
N LYS A 568 14.57 43.49 -8.32
CA LYS A 568 14.89 44.91 -8.46
C LYS A 568 13.87 45.74 -7.69
#